data_AF-A0A355SHK9-F1
#
_entry.id   AF-A0A355SHK9-F1
#
_cell.length_a   1.000
_cell.length_b   1.000
_cell.length_c   1.000
_cell.angle_alpha   90.00
_cell.angle_beta   90.00
_cell.angle_gamma   90.00
#
_symmetry.space_group_name_H-M   'P 1'
#
loop_
_entity.id
_entity.type
_entity.pdbx_description
1 polymer ?
#
loop_
_entity_poly.entity_id
_entity_poly.type
_entity_poly.pdbx_seq_one_letter_code
_entity_poly.pdbx_strand_id
1 'polypeptide(L)'
;MKSNCCSDNKKVYIKIIKDTPLFADDGSADERWAVEGKIYRIEPEEKSVVIVEWENIGIYEKPDCLSRMLPLAPGTLLKYAGETKEWYRVAFNSEYYYVSKDISCTVEKGETLCKTNSVKSIAMKDIDKIKALKTADEYDKGAGQKKITYIDDEGCMHIIWVEDDKSMEQRLKLVREYNLAGTAAWRLGYEGPVIWNAIANMLK
;
A
#
# COMPACT_ATOMS: atom_id res chain seq x y z
N MET A 1 0.92 3.39 -8.24
CA MET A 1 1.17 1.94 -7.99
C MET A 1 0.52 1.58 -6.67
N LYS A 2 -0.24 0.48 -6.63
CA LYS A 2 -0.85 -0.03 -5.41
C LYS A 2 0.26 -0.67 -4.57
N SER A 3 0.57 -0.10 -3.41
CA SER A 3 1.33 -0.81 -2.38
C SER A 3 0.44 -1.92 -1.86
N ASN A 4 0.76 -3.17 -2.19
CA ASN A 4 0.00 -4.33 -1.76
C ASN A 4 0.08 -4.45 -0.22
N CYS A 5 -0.98 -4.08 0.48
CA CYS A 5 -1.33 -4.66 1.77
C CYS A 5 -2.33 -5.79 1.51
N CYS A 6 -1.84 -6.90 0.97
CA CYS A 6 -2.61 -8.14 0.94
C CYS A 6 -2.52 -8.78 2.33
N SER A 7 -3.53 -8.63 3.18
CA SER A 7 -3.76 -9.62 4.24
C SER A 7 -4.74 -10.67 3.71
N ASP A 8 -4.18 -11.81 3.32
CA ASP A 8 -4.92 -13.03 3.05
C ASP A 8 -5.72 -13.37 4.32
N ASN A 9 -7.05 -13.33 4.24
CA ASN A 9 -7.95 -13.81 5.30
C ASN A 9 -7.83 -15.33 5.46
N LYS A 10 -6.71 -15.82 6.00
CA LYS A 10 -6.55 -17.22 6.40
C LYS A 10 -7.22 -17.40 7.75
N LYS A 11 -8.26 -18.24 7.80
CA LYS A 11 -8.89 -18.65 9.06
C LYS A 11 -7.88 -19.49 9.85
N VAL A 12 -7.44 -18.98 11.00
CA VAL A 12 -6.52 -19.69 11.90
C VAL A 12 -7.32 -20.38 13.00
N TYR A 13 -6.99 -21.64 13.26
CA TYR A 13 -7.60 -22.44 14.30
C TYR A 13 -6.52 -22.99 15.23
N ILE A 14 -6.80 -23.02 16.53
CA ILE A 14 -5.94 -23.67 17.51
C ILE A 14 -6.67 -24.83 18.15
N LYS A 15 -6.00 -25.97 18.26
CA LYS A 15 -6.46 -27.10 19.07
C LYS A 15 -5.84 -26.97 20.45
N ILE A 16 -6.68 -26.93 21.47
CA ILE A 16 -6.22 -26.87 22.85
C ILE A 16 -5.77 -28.26 23.27
N ILE A 17 -4.51 -28.35 23.72
CA ILE A 17 -3.90 -29.61 24.14
C ILE A 17 -3.99 -29.84 25.64
N LYS A 18 -4.44 -28.83 26.40
CA LYS A 18 -4.68 -28.88 27.85
C LYS A 18 -5.55 -27.69 28.25
N ASP A 19 -6.42 -27.87 29.24
CA ASP A 19 -7.23 -26.78 29.80
C ASP A 19 -6.37 -25.55 30.11
N THR A 20 -6.70 -24.42 29.45
CA THR A 20 -5.93 -23.17 29.49
C THR A 20 -6.85 -22.02 29.88
N PRO A 21 -6.49 -21.19 30.88
CA PRO A 21 -7.29 -20.03 31.27
C PRO A 21 -7.29 -18.98 30.15
N LEU A 22 -8.42 -18.33 29.95
CA LEU A 22 -8.55 -17.19 29.03
C LEU A 22 -8.36 -15.88 29.81
N PHE A 23 -7.96 -14.83 29.10
CA PHE A 23 -7.80 -13.49 29.66
C PHE A 23 -8.65 -12.50 28.86
N ALA A 24 -9.21 -11.51 29.53
CA ALA A 24 -9.89 -10.39 28.90
C ALA A 24 -8.88 -9.40 28.29
N ASP A 25 -9.36 -8.44 27.51
CA ASP A 25 -8.53 -7.44 26.81
C ASP A 25 -7.67 -6.58 27.77
N ASP A 26 -8.06 -6.49 29.04
CA ASP A 26 -7.34 -5.77 30.11
C ASP A 26 -6.34 -6.65 30.88
N GLY A 27 -6.18 -7.92 30.47
CA GLY A 27 -5.28 -8.89 31.11
C GLY A 27 -5.84 -9.54 32.37
N SER A 28 -7.08 -9.24 32.78
CA SER A 28 -7.75 -9.95 33.87
C SER A 28 -8.15 -11.37 33.45
N ALA A 29 -8.19 -12.29 34.42
CA ALA A 29 -8.58 -13.67 34.16
C ALA A 29 -10.08 -13.75 33.81
N ASP A 30 -10.39 -14.40 32.70
CA ASP A 30 -11.77 -14.70 32.30
C ASP A 30 -12.26 -15.94 33.06
N GLU A 31 -13.53 -15.92 33.44
CA GLU A 31 -14.19 -17.04 34.13
C GLU A 31 -14.26 -18.31 33.26
N ARG A 32 -14.14 -18.14 31.93
CA ARG A 32 -14.21 -19.19 30.92
C ARG A 32 -12.83 -19.78 30.64
N TRP A 33 -12.81 -21.07 30.32
CA TRP A 33 -11.60 -21.82 30.01
C TRP A 33 -11.60 -22.32 28.57
N ALA A 34 -10.42 -22.35 27.97
CA ALA A 34 -10.19 -23.07 26.73
C ALA A 34 -9.99 -24.56 27.08
N VAL A 35 -10.91 -25.41 26.64
CA VAL A 35 -11.03 -26.81 27.09
C VAL A 35 -10.19 -27.73 26.21
N GLU A 36 -9.48 -28.68 26.82
CA GLU A 36 -8.68 -29.71 26.16
C GLU A 36 -9.46 -30.44 25.06
N GLY A 37 -8.81 -30.64 23.92
CA GLY A 37 -9.36 -31.33 22.75
C GLY A 37 -10.28 -30.47 21.88
N LYS A 38 -10.71 -29.29 22.33
CA LYS A 38 -11.51 -28.37 21.53
C LYS A 38 -10.66 -27.57 20.55
N ILE A 39 -11.27 -27.22 19.43
CA ILE A 39 -10.69 -26.35 18.41
C ILE A 39 -11.40 -25.00 18.50
N TYR A 40 -10.62 -23.94 18.66
CA TYR A 40 -11.11 -22.57 18.69
C TYR A 40 -10.68 -21.85 17.41
N ARG A 41 -11.57 -21.00 16.90
CA ARG A 41 -11.23 -20.04 15.85
C ARG A 41 -10.53 -18.86 16.52
N ILE A 42 -9.37 -18.48 16.01
CA ILE A 42 -8.76 -17.20 16.38
C ILE A 42 -9.44 -16.14 15.53
N GLU A 43 -10.12 -15.18 16.17
CA GLU A 43 -10.57 -13.99 15.47
C GLU A 43 -9.32 -13.19 15.08
N PRO A 44 -9.19 -12.77 13.81
CA PRO A 44 -8.11 -11.88 13.44
C PRO A 44 -8.17 -10.61 14.28
N GLU A 45 -6.99 -10.02 14.53
CA GLU A 45 -6.86 -8.77 15.25
C GLU A 45 -7.79 -7.70 14.65
N GLU A 46 -8.30 -6.80 15.49
CA GLU A 46 -9.32 -5.82 15.09
C GLU A 46 -8.82 -5.00 13.89
N LYS A 47 -9.46 -5.21 12.73
CA LYS A 47 -9.10 -4.57 11.48
C LYS A 47 -9.78 -3.21 11.37
N SER A 48 -9.02 -2.20 10.96
CA SER A 48 -9.52 -0.86 10.69
C SER A 48 -9.24 -0.48 9.24
N VAL A 49 -10.06 0.40 8.67
CA VAL A 49 -9.83 1.09 7.39
C VAL A 49 -9.33 2.48 7.69
N VAL A 50 -8.23 2.87 7.05
CA VAL A 50 -7.65 4.21 7.15
C VAL A 50 -7.84 4.92 5.83
N ILE A 51 -8.33 6.14 5.93
CA ILE A 51 -8.44 7.04 4.79
C ILE A 51 -7.13 7.82 4.63
N VAL A 52 -6.47 7.66 3.48
CA VAL A 52 -5.17 8.33 3.20
C VAL A 52 -5.37 9.80 2.84
N GLU A 53 -4.40 10.68 3.09
CA GLU A 53 -4.58 12.14 2.99
C GLU A 53 -4.66 12.64 1.53
N TRP A 54 -5.86 13.04 1.10
CA TRP A 54 -6.22 13.59 -0.21
C TRP A 54 -7.35 14.63 -0.04
N GLU A 55 -7.53 15.52 -1.01
CA GLU A 55 -8.68 16.44 -1.03
C GLU A 55 -9.97 15.70 -1.41
N ASN A 56 -11.10 16.04 -0.77
CA ASN A 56 -12.43 15.47 -1.00
C ASN A 56 -12.60 13.98 -0.68
N ILE A 57 -12.31 13.56 0.55
CA ILE A 57 -12.53 12.17 0.97
C ILE A 57 -13.74 12.05 1.88
N GLY A 58 -14.47 10.96 1.69
CA GLY A 58 -15.61 10.62 2.50
C GLY A 58 -16.01 9.16 2.42
N ILE A 59 -17.07 8.86 3.15
CA ILE A 59 -17.75 7.57 3.14
C ILE A 59 -19.07 7.70 2.37
N TYR A 60 -19.42 6.66 1.62
CA TYR A 60 -20.56 6.65 0.71
C TYR A 60 -21.68 5.75 1.24
N GLU A 61 -22.94 6.12 1.05
CA GLU A 61 -24.07 5.28 1.47
C GLU A 61 -24.17 3.96 0.70
N LYS A 62 -23.68 3.95 -0.54
CA LYS A 62 -23.66 2.77 -1.42
C LYS A 62 -22.25 2.61 -2.01
N PRO A 63 -21.87 1.41 -2.47
CA PRO A 63 -20.56 1.18 -3.11
C PRO A 63 -20.52 1.73 -4.54
N ASP A 64 -20.85 3.01 -4.69
CA ASP A 64 -20.82 3.74 -5.94
C ASP A 64 -20.53 5.23 -5.67
N CYS A 65 -19.79 5.86 -6.59
CA CYS A 65 -19.33 7.24 -6.45
C CYS A 65 -20.43 8.29 -6.68
N LEU A 66 -21.63 7.87 -7.09
CA LEU A 66 -22.78 8.76 -7.31
C LEU A 66 -23.67 8.88 -6.07
N SER A 67 -23.50 7.97 -5.10
CA SER A 67 -24.24 7.98 -3.84
C SER A 67 -23.81 9.13 -2.93
N ARG A 68 -24.65 9.42 -1.94
CA ARG A 68 -24.37 10.50 -0.98
C ARG A 68 -23.06 10.21 -0.24
N MET A 69 -22.15 11.17 -0.32
CA MET A 69 -20.87 11.15 0.37
C MET A 69 -20.94 11.98 1.66
N LEU A 70 -20.44 11.43 2.76
CA LEU A 70 -20.19 12.15 4.00
C LEU A 70 -18.68 12.46 4.09
N PRO A 71 -18.27 13.74 4.15
CA PRO A 71 -16.86 14.09 4.24
C PRO A 71 -16.25 13.63 5.57
N LEU A 72 -14.98 13.27 5.55
CA LEU A 72 -14.21 12.89 6.73
C LEU A 72 -12.90 13.66 6.81
N ALA A 73 -12.38 13.81 8.03
CA ALA A 73 -11.04 14.36 8.22
C ALA A 73 -9.99 13.39 7.63
N PRO A 74 -8.93 13.89 6.97
CA PRO A 74 -7.81 13.06 6.54
C PRO A 74 -7.24 12.24 7.72
N GLY A 75 -6.91 10.97 7.48
CA GLY A 75 -6.40 10.07 8.53
C GLY A 75 -7.46 9.50 9.49
N THR A 76 -8.75 9.69 9.23
CA THR A 76 -9.82 9.06 10.02
C THR A 76 -9.71 7.53 9.98
N LEU A 77 -9.73 6.91 11.16
CA LEU A 77 -9.81 5.46 11.34
C LEU A 77 -11.26 5.03 11.42
N LEU A 78 -11.65 4.07 10.58
CA LEU A 78 -12.99 3.51 10.52
C LEU A 78 -12.95 2.01 10.80
N LYS A 79 -13.93 1.48 11.53
CA LYS A 79 -13.96 0.06 11.85
C LYS A 79 -14.35 -0.75 10.60
N TYR A 80 -13.52 -1.72 10.23
CA TYR A 80 -13.80 -2.59 9.09
C TYR A 80 -15.03 -3.47 9.38
N ALA A 81 -15.94 -3.57 8.41
CA ALA A 81 -17.20 -4.29 8.54
C ALA A 81 -17.51 -5.20 7.33
N GLY A 82 -16.53 -5.46 6.48
CA GLY A 82 -16.64 -6.28 5.26
C GLY A 82 -16.12 -5.55 4.02
N GLU A 83 -16.27 -6.17 2.86
CA GLU A 83 -15.82 -5.58 1.59
C GLU A 83 -16.58 -6.14 0.40
N THR A 84 -16.60 -5.36 -0.68
CA THR A 84 -16.91 -5.80 -2.04
C THR A 84 -15.61 -5.88 -2.84
N LYS A 85 -15.72 -6.11 -4.15
CA LYS A 85 -14.54 -6.14 -5.02
C LYS A 85 -13.74 -4.83 -4.96
N GLU A 86 -14.41 -3.68 -5.03
CA GLU A 86 -13.76 -2.36 -5.16
C GLU A 86 -13.94 -1.46 -3.92
N TRP A 87 -14.73 -1.87 -2.92
CA TRP A 87 -15.08 -1.04 -1.77
C TRP A 87 -14.90 -1.77 -0.45
N TYR A 88 -14.45 -1.06 0.59
CA TYR A 88 -14.58 -1.51 1.97
C TYR A 88 -15.92 -1.08 2.53
N ARG A 89 -16.58 -1.96 3.28
CA ARG A 89 -17.72 -1.64 4.13
C ARG A 89 -17.21 -1.29 5.51
N VAL A 90 -17.61 -0.14 6.04
CA VAL A 90 -17.10 0.42 7.29
C VAL A 90 -18.25 0.83 8.21
N ALA A 91 -18.03 0.73 9.52
CA ALA A 91 -18.98 1.24 10.52
C ALA A 91 -18.60 2.67 10.91
N PHE A 92 -19.58 3.57 10.89
CA PHE A 92 -19.43 4.97 11.31
C PHE A 92 -20.74 5.46 11.94
N ASN A 93 -20.68 6.01 13.16
CA ASN A 93 -21.86 6.51 13.89
C ASN A 93 -23.03 5.50 13.97
N SER A 94 -22.74 4.23 14.26
CA SER A 94 -23.71 3.13 14.34
C SER A 94 -24.40 2.75 13.02
N GLU A 95 -23.98 3.34 11.90
CA GLU A 95 -24.44 3.02 10.55
C GLU A 95 -23.30 2.43 9.71
N TYR A 96 -23.64 1.94 8.52
CA TYR A 96 -22.68 1.36 7.59
C TYR A 96 -22.55 2.16 6.31
N TYR A 97 -21.31 2.34 5.89
CA TYR A 97 -20.96 3.07 4.69
C TYR A 97 -19.86 2.35 3.90
N TYR A 98 -19.47 2.95 2.77
CA TYR A 98 -18.50 2.41 1.84
C TYR A 98 -17.35 3.39 1.60
N VAL A 99 -16.12 2.87 1.55
CA VAL A 99 -14.91 3.62 1.16
C VAL A 99 -14.25 2.91 -0.02
N SER A 100 -13.82 3.67 -1.02
CA SER A 100 -13.12 3.10 -2.18
C SER A 100 -11.75 2.55 -1.77
N LYS A 101 -11.43 1.35 -2.24
CA LYS A 101 -10.11 0.71 -2.04
C LYS A 101 -8.96 1.44 -2.75
N ASP A 102 -9.28 2.33 -3.70
CA ASP A 102 -8.25 3.10 -4.41
C ASP A 102 -7.68 4.25 -3.57
N ILE A 103 -8.43 4.71 -2.54
CA ILE A 103 -8.07 5.85 -1.67
C ILE A 103 -7.97 5.47 -0.20
N SER A 104 -7.98 4.18 0.11
CA SER A 104 -7.92 3.70 1.49
C SER A 104 -7.19 2.37 1.57
N CYS A 105 -6.67 2.07 2.75
CA CYS A 105 -6.08 0.79 3.06
C CYS A 105 -6.63 0.28 4.39
N THR A 106 -6.51 -1.03 4.60
CA THR A 106 -6.81 -1.62 5.89
C THR A 106 -5.54 -1.83 6.69
N VAL A 107 -5.63 -1.64 8.01
CA VAL A 107 -4.56 -1.90 8.96
C VAL A 107 -5.05 -2.73 10.12
N GLU A 108 -4.17 -3.56 10.66
CA GLU A 108 -4.43 -4.37 11.84
C GLU A 108 -4.01 -3.60 13.11
N LYS A 109 -4.69 -3.88 14.22
CA LYS A 109 -4.48 -3.16 15.50
C LYS A 109 -3.06 -3.42 16.02
N GLY A 110 -2.23 -2.38 16.06
CA GLY A 110 -0.83 -2.47 16.47
C GLY A 110 0.16 -2.36 15.31
N GLU A 111 -0.31 -2.38 14.07
CA GLU A 111 0.52 -2.05 12.92
C GLU A 111 0.79 -0.53 12.86
N THR A 112 2.05 -0.17 12.62
CA THR A 112 2.42 1.22 12.36
C THR A 112 2.11 1.56 10.90
N LEU A 113 1.23 2.53 10.70
CA LEU A 113 1.01 3.12 9.37
C LEU A 113 2.27 3.85 8.93
N CYS A 114 2.97 3.31 7.93
CA CYS A 114 3.97 4.07 7.18
C CYS A 114 3.25 5.13 6.35
N LYS A 115 3.11 6.34 6.90
CA LYS A 115 2.60 7.49 6.16
C LYS A 115 3.71 8.08 5.29
N THR A 116 3.38 8.33 4.02
CA THR A 116 4.25 9.14 3.16
C THR A 116 4.10 10.60 3.55
N ASN A 117 5.06 11.13 4.29
CA ASN A 117 5.01 12.52 4.75
C ASN A 117 5.38 13.53 3.66
N SER A 118 6.10 13.11 2.61
CA SER A 118 6.43 13.97 1.48
C SER A 118 6.78 13.16 0.22
N VAL A 119 6.64 13.80 -0.94
CA VAL A 119 7.09 13.26 -2.22
C VAL A 119 8.04 14.27 -2.85
N LYS A 120 9.16 13.78 -3.38
CA LYS A 120 10.14 14.60 -4.12
C LYS A 120 10.54 13.85 -5.38
N SER A 121 10.82 14.60 -6.45
CA SER A 121 11.45 14.03 -7.64
C SER A 121 12.96 14.00 -7.44
N ILE A 122 13.59 12.93 -7.92
CA ILE A 122 15.03 12.82 -8.05
C ILE A 122 15.41 12.67 -9.52
N ALA A 123 16.44 13.38 -9.95
CA ALA A 123 16.97 13.21 -11.29
C ALA A 123 17.72 11.87 -11.39
N MET A 124 17.63 11.21 -12.53
CA MET A 124 18.30 9.93 -12.77
C MET A 124 19.82 10.05 -12.63
N LYS A 125 20.39 11.17 -13.10
CA LYS A 125 21.82 11.48 -12.94
C LYS A 125 22.28 11.60 -11.48
N ASP A 126 21.36 11.80 -10.54
CA ASP A 126 21.65 11.97 -9.12
C ASP A 126 21.44 10.67 -8.31
N ILE A 127 20.99 9.57 -8.93
CA ILE A 127 20.70 8.31 -8.25
C ILE A 127 21.93 7.74 -7.52
N ASP A 128 23.13 7.91 -8.09
CA ASP A 128 24.35 7.37 -7.47
C ASP A 128 24.68 8.05 -6.12
N LYS A 129 24.21 9.28 -5.90
CA LYS A 129 24.28 9.95 -4.58
C LYS A 129 23.41 9.23 -3.54
N ILE A 130 22.28 8.66 -3.95
CA ILE A 130 21.41 7.89 -3.07
C ILE A 130 21.98 6.51 -2.78
N LYS A 131 22.56 5.82 -3.77
CA LYS A 131 23.16 4.49 -3.57
C LYS A 131 24.30 4.49 -2.54
N ALA A 132 24.94 5.64 -2.32
CA ALA A 132 25.94 5.80 -1.26
C ALA A 132 25.34 5.67 0.16
N LEU A 133 24.02 5.78 0.32
CA LEU A 133 23.30 5.72 1.59
C LEU A 133 22.76 4.30 1.84
N LYS A 134 23.58 3.37 2.36
CA LYS A 134 23.22 2.00 2.83
C LYS A 134 21.87 1.46 2.30
N THR A 135 21.77 1.31 0.98
CA THR A 135 20.50 1.08 0.30
C THR A 135 20.16 -0.41 0.19
N ALA A 136 18.87 -0.76 0.27
CA ALA A 136 18.36 -2.02 -0.27
C ALA A 136 17.85 -1.79 -1.71
N ASP A 137 18.39 -2.57 -2.64
CA ASP A 137 18.05 -2.51 -4.07
C ASP A 137 17.15 -3.69 -4.45
N GLU A 138 15.92 -3.38 -4.85
CA GLU A 138 14.88 -4.35 -5.20
C GLU A 138 14.38 -4.10 -6.64
N TYR A 139 13.93 -5.13 -7.35
CA TYR A 139 13.18 -4.95 -8.60
C TYR A 139 11.69 -5.11 -8.33
N ASP A 140 10.92 -4.04 -8.55
CA ASP A 140 9.47 -4.06 -8.42
C ASP A 140 8.86 -4.51 -9.75
N LYS A 141 8.36 -5.74 -9.78
CA LYS A 141 7.76 -6.34 -10.98
C LYS A 141 6.47 -5.64 -11.41
N GLY A 142 5.67 -5.13 -10.47
CA GLY A 142 4.45 -4.40 -10.78
C GLY A 142 4.76 -3.03 -11.38
N ALA A 143 5.86 -2.43 -10.95
CA ALA A 143 6.38 -1.18 -11.48
C ALA A 143 7.07 -1.30 -12.84
N GLY A 144 7.74 -2.43 -13.09
CA GLY A 144 8.76 -2.50 -14.14
C GLY A 144 9.92 -1.53 -13.88
N GLN A 145 10.29 -1.33 -12.61
CA GLN A 145 11.32 -0.38 -12.18
C GLN A 145 12.13 -0.93 -11.02
N LYS A 146 13.34 -0.40 -10.86
CA LYS A 146 14.13 -0.63 -9.66
C LYS A 146 13.58 0.24 -8.52
N LYS A 147 13.46 -0.37 -7.34
CA LYS A 147 13.04 0.26 -6.09
C LYS A 147 14.24 0.28 -5.15
N ILE A 148 14.50 1.44 -4.56
CA ILE A 148 15.59 1.68 -3.63
C ILE A 148 14.99 2.12 -2.30
N THR A 149 15.35 1.43 -1.21
CA THR A 149 14.91 1.78 0.14
C THR A 149 16.14 2.17 0.98
N TYR A 150 16.05 3.30 1.70
CA TYR A 150 17.09 3.72 2.65
C TYR A 150 16.48 4.46 3.85
N ILE A 151 17.26 4.58 4.92
CA ILE A 151 16.93 5.38 6.10
C ILE A 151 17.91 6.55 6.15
N ASP A 152 17.40 7.77 6.29
CA ASP A 152 18.25 8.96 6.43
C ASP A 152 18.80 9.12 7.85
N ASP A 153 19.65 10.14 8.06
CA ASP A 153 20.28 10.41 9.35
C ASP A 153 19.28 10.84 10.43
N GLU A 154 18.07 11.26 10.04
CA GLU A 154 16.95 11.60 10.95
C GLU A 154 16.09 10.37 11.30
N GLY A 155 16.42 9.20 10.75
CA GLY A 155 15.69 7.95 10.98
C GLY A 155 14.43 7.77 10.13
N CYS A 156 14.22 8.62 9.12
CA CYS A 156 13.08 8.52 8.21
C CYS A 156 13.37 7.50 7.09
N MET A 157 12.41 6.61 6.85
CA MET A 157 12.46 5.68 5.72
C MET A 157 12.07 6.37 4.42
N HIS A 158 12.90 6.22 3.39
CA HIS A 158 12.65 6.69 2.03
C HIS A 158 12.57 5.51 1.07
N ILE A 159 11.60 5.58 0.15
CA ILE A 159 11.43 4.62 -0.93
C ILE A 159 11.45 5.40 -2.25
N ILE A 160 12.33 4.99 -3.16
CA ILE A 160 12.50 5.62 -4.47
C ILE A 160 12.32 4.59 -5.56
N TRP A 161 11.45 4.87 -6.53
CA TRP A 161 11.41 4.14 -7.79
C TRP A 161 12.22 4.91 -8.81
N VAL A 162 13.15 4.21 -9.46
CA VAL A 162 14.07 4.82 -10.42
C VAL A 162 13.87 4.23 -11.80
N GLU A 163 13.97 5.12 -12.78
CA GLU A 163 14.17 4.71 -14.17
C GLU A 163 15.63 4.30 -14.39
N ASP A 164 15.84 3.31 -15.25
CA ASP A 164 17.13 2.85 -15.76
C ASP A 164 17.01 2.46 -17.24
N ASP A 165 18.08 1.89 -17.81
CA ASP A 165 18.10 1.41 -19.18
C ASP A 165 17.00 0.37 -19.45
N LYS A 166 16.83 -0.60 -18.55
CA LYS A 166 15.84 -1.69 -18.69
C LYS A 166 14.41 -1.18 -18.61
N SER A 167 14.11 -0.32 -17.64
CA SER A 167 12.77 0.24 -17.47
C SER A 167 12.41 1.15 -18.65
N MET A 168 13.37 1.89 -19.21
CA MET A 168 13.19 2.69 -20.41
C MET A 168 13.00 1.84 -21.66
N GLU A 169 13.76 0.77 -21.83
CA GLU A 169 13.54 -0.17 -22.93
C GLU A 169 12.14 -0.77 -22.91
N GLN A 170 11.63 -1.15 -21.74
CA GLN A 170 10.27 -1.66 -21.58
C GLN A 170 9.22 -0.62 -22.01
N ARG A 171 9.37 0.64 -21.58
CA ARG A 171 8.47 1.75 -21.98
C ARG A 171 8.50 2.00 -23.49
N LEU A 172 9.69 2.01 -24.08
CA LEU A 172 9.88 2.27 -25.51
C LEU A 172 9.36 1.11 -26.38
N LYS A 173 9.35 -0.13 -25.89
CA LYS A 173 8.73 -1.27 -26.59
C LYS A 173 7.24 -1.04 -26.82
N LEU A 174 6.54 -0.43 -25.85
CA LEU A 174 5.11 -0.15 -25.96
C LEU A 174 4.79 0.79 -27.13
N VAL A 175 5.70 1.72 -27.46
CA VAL A 175 5.52 2.61 -28.62
C VAL A 175 5.35 1.80 -29.91
N ARG A 176 6.19 0.77 -30.10
CA ARG A 176 6.11 -0.12 -31.26
C ARG A 176 4.93 -1.08 -31.17
N GLU A 177 4.74 -1.70 -30.01
CA GLU A 177 3.68 -2.69 -29.78
C GLU A 177 2.28 -2.13 -30.05
N TYR A 178 2.04 -0.89 -29.64
CA TYR A 178 0.76 -0.22 -29.82
C TYR A 178 0.73 0.72 -31.05
N ASN A 179 1.75 0.68 -31.90
CA ASN A 179 1.87 1.53 -33.10
C ASN A 179 1.60 3.02 -32.80
N LEU A 180 2.20 3.53 -31.73
CA LEU A 180 2.08 4.93 -31.33
C LEU A 180 3.01 5.80 -32.18
N ALA A 181 2.62 7.05 -32.39
CA ALA A 181 3.41 8.01 -33.18
C ALA A 181 4.77 8.38 -32.53
N GLY A 182 4.96 8.09 -31.24
CA GLY A 182 6.19 8.39 -30.53
C GLY A 182 6.04 8.36 -29.01
N THR A 183 6.96 9.03 -28.33
CA THR A 183 6.97 9.21 -26.86
C THR A 183 7.31 10.66 -26.50
N ALA A 184 6.93 11.08 -25.30
CA ALA A 184 7.30 12.37 -24.74
C ALA A 184 7.88 12.15 -23.34
N ALA A 185 8.99 12.83 -23.03
CA ALA A 185 9.68 12.70 -21.74
C ALA A 185 9.71 14.05 -21.01
N TRP A 186 9.45 14.03 -19.70
CA TRP A 186 9.54 15.21 -18.84
C TRP A 186 10.50 14.93 -17.66
N ARG A 187 11.48 15.79 -17.36
CA ARG A 187 11.91 17.00 -18.07
C ARG A 187 13.36 16.89 -18.51
N LEU A 188 13.72 17.69 -19.51
CA LEU A 188 15.11 17.81 -19.95
C LEU A 188 16.03 18.20 -18.78
N GLY A 189 17.17 17.54 -18.69
CA GLY A 189 18.20 17.74 -17.68
C GLY A 189 18.08 16.83 -16.45
N TYR A 190 17.10 15.92 -16.42
CA TYR A 190 16.92 14.94 -15.33
C TYR A 190 17.42 13.54 -15.71
N GLU A 191 17.57 13.29 -17.00
CA GLU A 191 18.00 12.02 -17.55
C GLU A 191 19.47 11.70 -17.26
N GLY A 192 19.79 10.40 -17.26
CA GLY A 192 21.15 9.92 -17.45
C GLY A 192 21.48 9.80 -18.94
N PRO A 193 22.75 9.91 -19.34
CA PRO A 193 23.16 9.88 -20.75
C PRO A 193 22.74 8.57 -21.46
N VAL A 194 22.59 7.48 -20.72
CA VAL A 194 22.19 6.16 -21.24
C VAL A 194 20.81 6.17 -21.92
N ILE A 195 19.88 7.04 -21.50
CA ILE A 195 18.51 7.02 -22.04
C ILE A 195 18.47 7.48 -23.50
N TRP A 196 19.29 8.47 -23.87
CA TRP A 196 19.31 8.98 -25.25
C TRP A 196 19.70 7.89 -26.24
N ASN A 197 20.62 7.01 -25.85
CA ASN A 197 20.99 5.84 -26.66
C ASN A 197 19.84 4.85 -26.78
N ALA A 198 19.10 4.58 -25.69
CA ALA A 198 17.94 3.71 -25.72
C ALA A 198 16.85 4.26 -26.67
N ILE A 199 16.55 5.56 -26.56
CA ILE A 199 15.57 6.24 -27.43
C ILE A 199 15.99 6.13 -28.90
N ALA A 200 17.22 6.52 -29.24
CA ALA A 200 17.71 6.51 -30.63
C ALA A 200 17.74 5.10 -31.24
N ASN A 201 18.04 4.07 -30.44
CA ASN A 201 18.07 2.69 -30.91
C ASN A 201 16.67 2.11 -31.11
N MET A 202 15.71 2.52 -30.29
CA MET A 202 14.37 1.93 -30.23
C MET A 202 13.32 2.71 -30.99
N LEU A 203 13.48 4.00 -31.23
CA LEU A 203 12.59 4.79 -32.05
C LEU A 203 13.34 5.13 -33.34
N LYS A 204 13.03 4.40 -34.41
CA LYS A 204 13.57 4.60 -35.75
C LYS A 204 12.42 4.78 -36.72
#